data_AF-W7XG24-F1
#
_entry.id   AF-W7XG24-F1
#
_cell.length_a   1.000
_cell.length_b   1.000
_cell.length_c   1.000
_cell.angle_alpha   90.00
_cell.angle_beta   90.00
_cell.angle_gamma   90.00
#
_symmetry.space_group_name_H-M   'P 1'
#
loop_
_entity.id
_entity.type
_entity.pdbx_description
1 polymer ?
#
loop_
_entity_poly.entity_id
_entity_poly.type
_entity_poly.pdbx_seq_one_letter_code
_entity_poly.pdbx_strand_id
1 'polypeptide(L)'
;MGALDLGSALAKCINLSNLTLNLFYNQIGDKGALDLGSALANCINLSNLTLFLGENQIGAMGASSLGSALAKCINLSNLTLFLGQKQFICFGL
;
A
#
# COMPACT_ATOMS: atom_id res chain seq x y z
N MET A 1 -8.73 13.04 -2.91
CA MET A 1 -7.92 13.87 -2.00
C MET A 1 -7.25 13.05 -0.88
N GLY A 2 -7.94 12.10 -0.23
CA GLY A 2 -7.40 11.45 1.00
C GLY A 2 -6.10 10.63 0.88
N ALA A 3 -5.83 9.92 -0.23
CA ALA A 3 -4.63 9.09 -0.33
C ALA A 3 -3.32 9.90 -0.53
N LEU A 4 -3.40 11.08 -1.15
CA LEU A 4 -2.22 11.89 -1.50
C LEU A 4 -1.63 12.59 -0.27
N ASP A 5 -2.50 13.08 0.62
CA ASP A 5 -2.09 13.71 1.89
C ASP A 5 -1.50 12.67 2.85
N LEU A 6 -2.06 11.46 2.86
CA LEU A 6 -1.56 10.35 3.67
C LEU A 6 -0.17 9.89 3.22
N GLY A 7 0.07 9.77 1.91
CA GLY A 7 1.38 9.40 1.37
C GLY A 7 2.46 10.43 1.76
N SER A 8 2.14 11.72 1.64
CA SER A 8 3.05 12.81 2.02
C SER A 8 3.39 12.81 3.51
N ALA A 9 2.42 12.46 4.37
CA ALA A 9 2.64 12.36 5.81
C ALA A 9 3.53 11.15 6.16
N LEU A 10 3.23 9.96 5.59
CA LEU A 10 3.99 8.73 5.84
C LEU A 10 5.44 8.84 5.38
N ALA A 11 5.70 9.54 4.27
CA ALA A 11 7.06 9.76 3.76
C ALA A 11 7.97 10.51 4.76
N LYS A 12 7.41 11.27 5.71
CA LYS A 12 8.16 11.97 6.77
C LYS A 12 8.43 11.08 7.98
N CYS A 13 7.75 9.95 8.11
CA CYS A 13 7.87 9.02 9.23
C CYS A 13 9.00 8.01 9.02
N ILE A 14 10.23 8.50 8.80
CA ILE A 14 11.40 7.65 8.46
C ILE A 14 11.82 6.69 9.59
N ASN A 15 11.44 7.00 10.83
CA ASN A 15 11.74 6.17 12.02
C ASN A 15 10.60 5.21 12.39
N LEU A 16 9.58 5.10 11.54
CA LEU A 16 8.45 4.22 11.79
C LEU A 16 8.88 2.76 11.64
N SER A 17 8.77 1.99 12.72
CA SER A 17 9.08 0.55 12.74
C SER A 17 7.85 -0.33 12.60
N ASN A 18 6.68 0.19 12.99
CA ASN A 18 5.41 -0.54 12.99
C ASN A 18 4.33 0.35 12.38
N LEU A 19 3.60 -0.17 11.40
CA LEU A 19 2.46 0.51 10.80
C LEU A 19 1.30 -0.45 10.62
N THR A 20 0.15 -0.07 11.15
CA THR A 20 -1.13 -0.67 10.77
C THR A 20 -1.99 0.40 10.13
N LEU A 21 -2.44 0.16 8.91
CA LEU A 21 -3.22 1.10 8.14
C LEU A 21 -4.47 0.42 7.59
N ASN A 22 -5.64 0.89 8.01
CA ASN A 22 -6.92 0.42 7.53
C ASN A 22 -7.52 1.42 6.55
N LEU A 23 -7.58 1.02 5.28
CA LEU A 23 -8.13 1.78 4.16
C LEU A 23 -9.23 0.99 3.44
N PHE A 24 -9.88 0.04 4.12
CA PHE A 24 -11.04 -0.68 3.56
C PHE A 24 -12.13 0.27 3.06
N TYR A 25 -12.85 -0.12 2.01
CA TYR A 25 -14.02 0.60 1.48
C TYR A 25 -13.75 2.07 1.11
N ASN A 26 -12.60 2.34 0.49
CA ASN A 26 -12.28 3.66 -0.05
C ASN A 26 -12.33 3.63 -1.59
N GLN A 27 -11.96 4.76 -2.20
CA GLN A 27 -11.87 4.92 -3.65
C GLN A 27 -10.40 4.96 -4.11
N ILE A 28 -9.54 4.12 -3.51
CA ILE A 28 -8.14 4.04 -3.88
C ILE A 28 -8.04 3.28 -5.21
N GLY A 29 -7.65 3.98 -6.27
CA GLY A 29 -7.31 3.39 -7.56
C GLY A 29 -5.81 3.09 -7.68
N ASP A 30 -5.38 2.68 -8.87
CA ASP A 30 -3.97 2.36 -9.17
C ASP A 30 -3.00 3.48 -8.80
N LYS A 31 -3.35 4.72 -9.11
CA LYS A 31 -2.54 5.89 -8.75
C LYS A 31 -2.40 6.06 -7.24
N GLY A 32 -3.48 5.85 -6.48
CA GLY A 32 -3.44 5.92 -5.02
C GLY A 32 -2.61 4.79 -4.39
N ALA A 33 -2.65 3.59 -4.96
CA ALA A 33 -1.80 2.48 -4.54
C ALA A 33 -0.31 2.75 -4.82
N LEU A 34 0.01 3.32 -5.99
CA LEU A 34 1.36 3.75 -6.36
C LEU A 34 1.89 4.83 -5.41
N ASP A 35 1.08 5.85 -5.10
CA ASP A 35 1.47 6.94 -4.19
C ASP A 35 1.67 6.42 -2.76
N LEU A 36 0.78 5.55 -2.28
CA LEU A 36 0.92 4.89 -0.98
C LEU A 36 2.19 4.03 -0.92
N GLY A 37 2.43 3.20 -1.93
CA GLY A 37 3.65 2.38 -1.99
C GLY A 37 4.91 3.23 -1.99
N SER A 38 4.95 4.30 -2.79
CA SER A 38 6.08 5.22 -2.85
C SER A 38 6.37 5.88 -1.50
N ALA A 39 5.34 6.22 -0.73
CA ALA A 39 5.49 6.75 0.62
C ALA A 39 6.05 5.69 1.59
N LEU A 40 5.52 4.47 1.55
CA LEU A 40 5.98 3.36 2.41
C LEU A 40 7.44 2.98 2.14
N ALA A 41 7.90 3.10 0.88
CA ALA A 41 9.30 2.86 0.53
C ALA A 41 10.29 3.82 1.22
N ASN A 42 9.84 4.98 1.70
CA ASN A 42 10.67 5.91 2.47
C ASN A 42 10.76 5.54 3.95
N CYS A 43 9.88 4.66 4.45
CA CYS A 43 9.92 4.15 5.82
C CYS A 43 10.97 3.02 5.92
N ILE A 44 12.26 3.37 5.81
CA ILE A 44 13.37 2.40 5.74
C ILE A 44 13.50 1.51 6.98
N ASN A 45 12.99 1.96 8.13
CA ASN A 45 13.05 1.23 9.40
C ASN A 45 11.80 0.35 9.64
N LEU A 46 10.85 0.32 8.69
CA LEU A 46 9.60 -0.41 8.85
C LEU A 46 9.86 -1.91 8.86
N SER A 47 9.54 -2.55 9.98
CA SER A 47 9.73 -3.99 10.19
C SER A 47 8.41 -4.76 10.27
N ASN A 48 7.32 -4.09 10.66
CA ASN A 48 5.99 -4.66 10.71
C ASN A 48 5.00 -3.76 9.97
N LEU A 49 4.39 -4.29 8.90
CA LEU A 49 3.36 -3.61 8.14
C LEU A 49 2.09 -4.46 8.07
N THR A 50 0.98 -3.88 8.50
CA THR A 50 -0.36 -4.40 8.22
C THR A 50 -1.13 -3.36 7.39
N LEU A 51 -1.57 -3.76 6.21
CA LEU A 51 -2.24 -2.88 5.27
C LEU A 51 -3.54 -3.52 4.77
N PHE A 52 -4.66 -2.91 5.15
CA PHE A 52 -5.97 -3.31 4.68
C PHE A 52 -6.44 -2.37 3.58
N LEU A 53 -6.46 -2.86 2.33
CA LEU A 53 -6.84 -2.14 1.12
C LEU A 53 -8.04 -2.77 0.42
N GLY A 54 -8.74 -3.71 1.06
CA GLY A 54 -9.87 -4.36 0.41
C GLY A 54 -11.01 -3.38 0.10
N GLU A 55 -11.87 -3.78 -0.82
CA GLU A 55 -13.05 -3.02 -1.25
C GLU A 55 -12.68 -1.64 -1.83
N ASN A 56 -11.52 -1.55 -2.47
CA ASN A 56 -11.03 -0.41 -3.25
C ASN A 56 -11.06 -0.71 -4.77
N GLN A 57 -10.51 0.20 -5.57
CA GLN A 57 -10.49 0.16 -7.05
C GLN A 57 -9.06 -0.06 -7.59
N ILE A 58 -8.22 -0.78 -6.83
CA ILE A 58 -6.83 -1.08 -7.18
C ILE A 58 -6.83 -2.17 -8.25
N GLY A 59 -6.40 -1.89 -9.47
CA GLY A 59 -6.21 -2.89 -10.52
C GLY A 59 -4.86 -3.60 -10.44
N ALA A 60 -4.55 -4.38 -11.48
CA ALA A 60 -3.28 -5.11 -11.57
C ALA A 60 -2.06 -4.18 -11.54
N MET A 61 -2.17 -3.00 -12.15
CA MET A 61 -1.09 -2.01 -12.20
C MET A 61 -0.79 -1.43 -10.81
N GLY A 62 -1.83 -1.07 -10.04
CA GLY A 62 -1.69 -0.58 -8.68
C GLY A 62 -1.14 -1.63 -7.73
N ALA A 63 -1.61 -2.88 -7.85
CA ALA A 63 -1.10 -4.00 -7.06
C ALA A 63 0.38 -4.28 -7.36
N SER A 64 0.78 -4.30 -8.64
CA SER A 64 2.18 -4.46 -9.06
C SER A 64 3.07 -3.31 -8.58
N SER A 65 2.58 -2.08 -8.68
CA SER A 65 3.28 -0.89 -8.18
C SER A 65 3.49 -0.94 -6.68
N LEU A 66 2.45 -1.32 -5.92
CA LEU A 66 2.53 -1.48 -4.46
C LEU A 66 3.55 -2.58 -4.09
N GLY A 67 3.50 -3.74 -4.74
CA GLY A 67 4.45 -4.82 -4.52
C GLY A 67 5.90 -4.41 -4.80
N SER A 68 6.13 -3.72 -5.92
CA SER A 68 7.45 -3.20 -6.29
C SER A 68 7.99 -2.18 -5.27
N ALA A 69 7.12 -1.37 -4.68
CA ALA A 69 7.51 -0.42 -3.65
C ALA A 69 7.80 -1.10 -2.31
N LEU A 70 6.98 -2.07 -1.89
CA LEU A 70 7.19 -2.84 -0.67
C LEU A 70 8.49 -3.66 -0.71
N ALA A 71 8.93 -4.10 -1.90
CA ALA A 71 10.23 -4.75 -2.08
C ALA A 71 11.42 -3.85 -1.71
N LYS A 72 11.24 -2.53 -1.63
CA LYS A 72 12.27 -1.57 -1.18
C LYS A 72 12.33 -1.43 0.36
N CYS A 73 11.33 -1.92 1.08
CA CYS A 73 11.32 -1.94 2.54
C CYS A 73 12.22 -3.08 3.05
N ILE A 74 13.53 -2.90 2.98
CA ILE A 74 14.53 -3.97 3.23
C ILE A 74 14.50 -4.55 4.65
N ASN A 75 13.98 -3.81 5.61
CA ASN A 75 13.87 -4.25 7.01
C ASN A 75 12.50 -4.88 7.34
N LEU A 76 11.60 -5.01 6.35
CA LEU A 76 10.26 -5.53 6.55
C LEU A 76 10.30 -7.04 6.80
N SER A 77 10.03 -7.43 8.03
CA SER A 77 10.02 -8.83 8.46
C SER A 77 8.61 -9.42 8.50
N ASN A 78 7.61 -8.60 8.83
CA ASN A 78 6.21 -9.03 8.90
C ASN A 78 5.36 -8.16 7.98
N LEU A 79 4.75 -8.78 6.98
CA LEU A 79 3.81 -8.16 6.07
C LEU A 79 2.46 -8.87 6.12
N THR A 80 1.42 -8.11 6.46
CA THR A 80 0.03 -8.50 6.28
C THR A 80 -0.61 -7.56 5.27
N LEU A 81 -1.04 -8.08 4.11
CA LEU A 81 -1.63 -7.29 3.03
C LEU A 81 -2.97 -7.88 2.61
N PHE A 82 -4.03 -7.09 2.73
CA PHE A 82 -5.38 -7.45 2.25
C PHE A 82 -5.78 -6.54 1.09
N LEU A 83 -5.79 -7.07 -0.13
CA LEU A 83 -6.18 -6.32 -1.34
C LEU A 83 -7.62 -6.60 -1.82
N GLY A 84 -8.35 -7.53 -1.18
CA GLY A 84 -9.59 -8.13 -1.70
C GLY A 84 -10.51 -7.13 -2.40
N GLN A 85 -10.79 -7.32 -3.69
CA GLN A 85 -11.50 -6.35 -4.52
C GLN A 85 -12.97 -6.75 -4.70
N LYS A 86 -13.84 -5.74 -4.91
CA LYS A 86 -15.24 -5.98 -5.31
C LYS A 86 -15.38 -6.64 -6.69
N GLN A 87 -14.37 -6.55 -7.54
CA GLN A 87 -14.43 -7.06 -8.91
C GLN A 87 -13.18 -7.88 -9.23
N PHE A 88 -13.28 -9.20 -9.06
CA PHE A 88 -12.37 -10.12 -9.73
C PHE A 88 -12.65 -10.04 -11.23
N ILE A 89 -11.99 -9.12 -11.94
CA ILE A 89 -11.80 -9.30 -13.37
C ILE A 89 -10.67 -10.32 -13.49
N CYS A 90 -11.07 -11.58 -13.64
CA CYS A 90 -10.18 -12.66 -14.05
C CYS A 90 -9.52 -12.23 -15.37
N PHE A 91 -8.25 -11.82 -15.33
CA PHE A 91 -7.40 -12.02 -16.48
C PHE A 91 -7.18 -13.53 -16.57
N GLY A 92 -8.09 -14.20 -17.27
CA GLY A 92 -7.76 -15.46 -17.89
C GLY A 92 -6.55 -15.22 -18.79
N LEU A 93 -5.57 -16.11 -18.65
CA LEU A 93 -4.61 -16.55 -19.67
C LEU A 93 -4.46 -15.67 -20.91
#